data_AF-A0A0N4XF19-F1
#
_entry.id   AF-A0A0N4XF19-F1
#
_cell.length_a   1.000
_cell.length_b   1.000
_cell.length_c   1.000
_cell.angle_alpha   90.00
_cell.angle_beta   90.00
_cell.angle_gamma   90.00
#
_symmetry.space_group_name_H-M   'P 1'
#
loop_
_entity.id
_entity.type
_entity.pdbx_description
1 polymer ?
#
loop_
_entity_poly.entity_id
_entity_poly.type
_entity_poly.pdbx_seq_one_letter_code
_entity_poly.pdbx_strand_id
1 'polypeptide(L)'
;FFENVFKVGYISFSAHTDFQQTLTFVKQLKPPHMVLVHGEMHEMSRLKAGILRSFEEENLSIEIHNPRNTDTVRLQFQGVRKAKVVGALAIKSNKVSFFTDLSSSRLSQRQSVYYSGSLPLLLYSLNQLNDDAVLTAERAISLQWCSLASICILDWESNPVNDMYADAVLAAILHAQTNPIPEKYLPKPEAFPKIDEAIYQTVKEVCGDEAVRAESKEAGGGIRVEVDENVAVISSGGAQVDCEDPLLRHLLSTISGKLRRCVAPEVVAGPESMEVDEK
;
A
#
# COMPACT_ATOMS: atom_id res chain seq x y z
N PHE A 1 85.31 -41.18 14.05
CA PHE A 1 83.99 -40.96 13.43
C PHE A 1 83.03 -40.54 14.53
N PHE A 2 82.67 -39.26 14.62
CA PHE A 2 81.61 -38.79 15.52
C PHE A 2 80.31 -38.79 14.72
N GLU A 3 79.35 -39.63 15.11
CA GLU A 3 77.99 -39.58 14.58
C GLU A 3 77.28 -38.35 15.17
N ASN A 4 77.06 -37.33 14.33
CA ASN A 4 76.19 -36.22 14.69
C ASN A 4 74.73 -36.69 14.61
N VAL A 5 74.13 -36.97 15.77
CA VAL A 5 72.70 -37.25 15.90
C VAL A 5 71.96 -35.91 15.95
N PHE A 6 71.20 -35.60 14.88
CA PHE A 6 70.34 -34.42 14.84
C PHE A 6 69.01 -34.70 15.52
N LYS A 7 68.57 -33.78 16.38
CA LYS A 7 67.25 -33.83 17.03
C LYS A 7 66.24 -33.08 16.14
N VAL A 8 65.29 -33.81 15.57
CA VAL A 8 64.18 -33.22 14.80
C VAL A 8 63.07 -32.85 15.78
N GLY A 9 62.74 -31.56 15.87
CA GLY A 9 61.59 -31.06 16.62
C GLY A 9 60.47 -30.69 15.66
N TYR A 10 59.24 -31.12 15.95
CA TYR A 10 58.06 -30.71 15.20
C TYR A 10 57.43 -29.49 15.87
N ILE A 11 57.38 -28.36 15.16
CA ILE A 11 56.69 -27.14 15.58
C ILE A 11 55.52 -26.94 14.61
N SER A 12 54.29 -27.00 15.13
CA SER A 12 53.07 -26.88 14.30
C SER A 12 52.74 -25.40 14.05
N PHE A 13 52.71 -25.00 12.79
CA PHE A 13 52.18 -23.70 12.33
C PHE A 13 50.85 -23.87 11.59
N SER A 14 50.08 -24.89 11.98
CA SER A 14 48.81 -25.21 11.33
C SER A 14 47.83 -24.04 11.47
N ALA A 15 47.32 -23.53 10.34
CA ALA A 15 46.23 -22.54 10.31
C ALA A 15 44.84 -23.20 10.47
N HIS A 16 44.79 -24.50 10.76
CA HIS A 16 43.54 -25.23 10.98
C HIS A 16 42.99 -24.93 12.36
N THR A 17 41.66 -24.97 12.48
CA THR A 17 40.95 -24.70 13.72
C THR A 17 41.11 -25.85 14.70
N ASP A 18 41.36 -25.52 15.98
CA ASP A 18 41.45 -26.52 17.04
C ASP A 18 40.07 -27.03 17.48
N PHE A 19 40.07 -28.13 18.26
CA PHE A 19 38.85 -28.72 18.83
C PHE A 19 38.00 -27.69 19.59
N GLN A 20 38.62 -26.89 20.47
CA GLN A 20 37.91 -25.91 21.29
C GLN A 20 37.22 -24.84 20.42
N GLN A 21 37.92 -24.31 19.42
CA GLN A 21 37.36 -23.32 18.49
C GLN A 21 36.19 -23.89 17.69
N THR A 22 36.35 -25.12 17.18
CA THR A 22 35.31 -25.83 16.45
C THR A 22 34.08 -26.08 17.34
N LEU A 23 34.30 -26.53 18.59
CA LEU A 23 33.22 -26.76 19.54
C LEU A 23 32.46 -25.47 19.87
N THR A 24 33.17 -24.37 20.13
CA THR A 24 32.54 -23.07 20.37
C THR A 24 31.68 -22.63 19.19
N PHE A 25 32.17 -22.80 17.97
CA PHE A 25 31.43 -22.46 16.75
C PHE A 25 30.15 -23.30 16.61
N VAL A 26 30.24 -24.63 16.78
CA VAL A 26 29.07 -25.52 16.67
C VAL A 26 28.06 -25.23 17.79
N LYS A 27 28.50 -24.93 19.02
CA LYS A 27 27.63 -24.53 20.13
C LYS A 27 26.89 -23.21 19.90
N GLN A 28 27.50 -22.27 19.17
CA GLN A 28 26.83 -21.01 18.80
C GLN A 28 25.74 -21.24 17.76
N LEU A 29 26.01 -22.06 16.74
CA LEU A 29 25.07 -22.31 15.65
C LEU A 29 23.94 -23.26 16.01
N LYS A 30 24.21 -24.22 16.92
CA LYS A 30 23.27 -25.30 17.31
C LYS A 30 22.59 -25.95 16.09
N PRO A 31 23.35 -26.41 15.08
CA PRO A 31 22.76 -26.96 13.87
C PRO A 31 22.08 -28.32 14.17
N PRO A 32 20.95 -28.64 13.53
CA PRO A 32 20.28 -29.94 13.71
C PRO A 32 21.09 -31.09 13.07
N HIS A 33 21.76 -30.83 11.95
CA HIS A 33 22.61 -31.79 11.25
C HIS A 33 24.01 -31.21 11.03
N MET A 34 25.04 -32.01 11.23
CA MET A 34 26.44 -31.65 11.02
C MET A 34 27.15 -32.72 10.19
N VAL A 35 27.80 -32.32 9.11
CA VAL A 35 28.53 -33.24 8.22
C VAL A 35 30.02 -32.96 8.31
N LEU A 36 30.76 -33.99 8.70
CA LEU A 36 32.20 -33.97 8.89
C LEU A 36 32.90 -34.36 7.58
N VAL A 37 33.75 -33.47 7.06
CA VAL A 37 34.53 -33.66 5.83
C VAL A 37 35.96 -33.13 6.02
N HIS A 38 36.86 -33.43 5.06
CA HIS A 38 38.24 -32.91 5.04
C HIS A 38 39.06 -33.17 6.31
N GLY A 39 39.00 -34.39 6.84
CA GLY A 39 39.88 -34.81 7.92
C GLY A 39 40.21 -36.29 7.87
N GLU A 40 41.25 -36.67 8.60
CA GLU A 40 41.65 -38.06 8.75
C GLU A 40 40.56 -38.84 9.53
N MET A 41 40.27 -40.07 9.13
CA MET A 41 39.10 -40.82 9.61
C MET A 41 39.07 -40.99 11.13
N HIS A 42 40.22 -41.27 11.75
CA HIS A 42 40.32 -41.45 13.20
C HIS A 42 40.16 -40.12 13.93
N GLU A 43 40.82 -39.04 13.49
CA GLU A 43 40.66 -37.71 14.06
C GLU A 43 39.22 -37.18 13.93
N MET A 44 38.56 -37.40 12.78
CA MET A 44 37.16 -37.02 12.61
C MET A 44 36.21 -37.84 13.50
N SER A 45 36.54 -39.12 13.75
CA SER A 45 35.78 -39.96 14.68
C SER A 45 35.95 -39.50 16.13
N ARG A 46 37.15 -39.07 16.52
CA ARG A 46 37.44 -38.47 17.83
C ARG A 46 36.72 -37.13 18.00
N LEU A 47 36.75 -36.26 16.98
CA LEU A 47 36.05 -34.99 16.96
C LEU A 47 34.53 -35.19 17.11
N LYS A 48 33.95 -36.13 16.35
CA LYS A 48 32.53 -36.50 16.45
C LYS A 48 32.15 -36.90 17.87
N ALA A 49 32.91 -37.81 18.49
CA ALA A 49 32.63 -38.28 19.85
C ALA A 49 32.74 -37.15 20.89
N GLY A 50 33.73 -36.27 20.75
CA GLY A 50 33.90 -35.10 21.61
C GLY A 50 32.74 -34.13 21.55
N ILE A 51 32.27 -33.80 20.34
CA ILE A 51 31.13 -32.89 20.14
C ILE A 51 29.85 -33.53 20.69
N LEU A 52 29.59 -34.82 20.39
CA LEU A 52 28.38 -35.52 20.86
C LEU A 52 28.24 -35.45 22.38
N ARG A 53 29.31 -35.78 23.11
CA ARG A 53 29.34 -35.73 24.58
C ARG A 53 29.06 -34.33 25.13
N SER A 54 29.70 -33.31 24.55
CA SER A 54 29.48 -31.92 24.99
C SER A 54 28.08 -31.39 24.69
N PHE A 55 27.37 -31.95 23.72
CA PHE A 55 25.98 -31.61 23.40
C PHE A 55 24.97 -32.38 24.25
N GLU A 56 25.28 -33.63 24.62
CA GLU A 56 24.50 -34.40 25.60
C GLU A 56 24.47 -33.71 26.97
N GLU A 57 25.58 -33.14 27.42
CA GLU A 57 25.67 -32.36 28.67
C GLU A 57 24.75 -31.12 28.67
N GLU A 58 24.47 -30.52 27.51
CA GLU A 58 23.61 -29.35 27.34
C GLU A 58 22.16 -29.71 26.94
N ASN A 59 21.82 -31.00 26.87
CA ASN A 59 20.51 -31.51 26.47
C ASN A 59 20.06 -31.02 25.07
N LEU A 60 21.04 -30.81 24.18
CA LEU A 60 20.82 -30.39 22.78
C LEU A 60 20.97 -31.61 21.87
N SER A 61 20.04 -31.79 20.93
CA SER A 61 20.13 -32.86 19.93
C SER A 61 20.83 -32.37 18.66
N ILE A 62 21.86 -33.10 18.24
CA ILE A 62 22.60 -32.87 17.00
C ILE A 62 22.89 -34.21 16.32
N GLU A 63 22.62 -34.31 15.03
CA GLU A 63 22.94 -35.49 14.24
C GLU A 63 24.25 -35.27 13.45
N ILE A 64 25.31 -35.99 13.83
CA ILE A 64 26.64 -35.84 13.21
C ILE A 64 26.93 -36.99 12.23
N HIS A 65 27.13 -36.66 10.97
CA HIS A 65 27.47 -37.58 9.89
C HIS A 65 28.97 -37.52 9.56
N ASN A 66 29.62 -38.67 9.42
CA ASN A 66 31.02 -38.78 8.99
C ASN A 66 31.11 -39.71 7.76
N PRO A 67 30.60 -39.27 6.59
CA PRO A 67 30.55 -40.07 5.37
C PRO A 67 31.94 -40.27 4.76
N ARG A 68 32.18 -41.43 4.15
CA ARG A 68 33.36 -41.64 3.30
C ARG A 68 33.12 -41.02 1.91
N ASN A 69 34.19 -40.88 1.14
CA ASN A 69 34.05 -40.52 -0.27
C ASN A 69 33.09 -41.52 -0.93
N THR A 70 32.16 -41.00 -1.74
CA THR A 70 31.06 -41.73 -2.41
C THR A 70 29.90 -42.19 -1.53
N ASP A 71 29.91 -41.95 -0.22
CA ASP A 71 28.74 -42.19 0.63
C ASP A 71 27.67 -41.11 0.42
N THR A 72 26.41 -41.52 0.27
CA THR A 72 25.27 -40.59 0.13
C THR A 72 24.66 -40.27 1.49
N VAL A 73 24.66 -39.01 1.89
CA VAL A 73 23.95 -38.52 3.09
C VAL A 73 22.57 -38.00 2.68
N ARG A 74 21.50 -38.58 3.23
CA ARG A 74 20.10 -38.15 2.98
C ARG A 74 19.56 -37.39 4.18
N LEU A 75 19.26 -36.10 4.00
CA LEU A 75 18.65 -35.25 5.01
C LEU A 75 17.18 -35.01 4.65
N GLN A 76 16.27 -35.22 5.61
CA GLN A 76 14.84 -34.98 5.41
C GLN A 76 14.44 -33.62 5.96
N PHE A 77 14.02 -32.72 5.10
CA PHE A 77 13.48 -31.42 5.50
C PHE A 77 11.98 -31.39 5.30
N GLN A 78 11.22 -31.29 6.39
CA GLN A 78 9.78 -31.03 6.31
C GLN A 78 9.58 -29.55 5.99
N GLY A 79 9.54 -29.22 4.70
CA GLY A 79 9.13 -27.89 4.24
C GLY A 79 7.65 -27.67 4.54
N VAL A 80 7.33 -26.80 5.49
CA VAL A 80 5.96 -26.30 5.63
C VAL A 80 5.63 -25.52 4.36
N ARG A 81 4.70 -26.05 3.55
CA ARG A 81 4.20 -25.33 2.36
C ARG A 81 3.34 -24.17 2.84
N LYS A 82 3.93 -22.97 2.90
CA LYS A 82 3.20 -21.74 3.21
C LYS A 82 2.60 -21.19 1.92
N ALA A 83 1.28 -21.25 1.80
CA ALA A 83 0.54 -20.55 0.75
C ALA A 83 0.12 -19.18 1.29
N LYS A 84 0.48 -18.10 0.58
CA LYS A 84 0.04 -16.74 0.89
C LYS A 84 -1.08 -16.38 -0.09
N VAL A 85 -2.30 -16.27 0.41
CA VAL A 85 -3.45 -15.79 -0.37
C VAL A 85 -3.52 -14.28 -0.22
N VAL A 86 -3.44 -13.55 -1.33
CA VAL A 86 -3.57 -12.07 -1.39
C VAL A 86 -4.67 -11.69 -2.38
N GLY A 87 -5.33 -10.56 -2.14
CA GLY A 87 -6.37 -10.03 -3.03
C GLY A 87 -7.77 -10.55 -2.74
N ALA A 88 -8.61 -10.57 -3.77
CA ALA A 88 -10.06 -10.80 -3.63
C ALA A 88 -10.45 -12.11 -2.93
N LEU A 89 -9.64 -13.17 -3.04
CA LEU A 89 -9.87 -14.45 -2.33
C LEU A 89 -9.74 -14.32 -0.81
N ALA A 90 -8.86 -13.45 -0.30
CA ALA A 90 -8.69 -13.21 1.14
C ALA A 90 -9.84 -12.38 1.72
N ILE A 91 -10.40 -11.47 0.91
CA ILE A 91 -11.55 -10.61 1.27
C ILE A 91 -12.85 -11.42 1.25
N LYS A 92 -13.01 -12.32 0.27
CA LYS A 92 -14.20 -13.16 0.12
C LYS A 92 -14.28 -14.28 1.16
N SER A 93 -13.15 -14.68 1.74
CA SER A 93 -13.11 -15.57 2.90
C SER A 93 -13.25 -14.79 4.21
N ASN A 94 -14.35 -14.07 4.40
CA ASN A 94 -14.72 -13.51 5.72
C ASN A 94 -15.22 -14.61 6.70
N LYS A 95 -14.59 -15.79 6.63
CA LYS A 95 -14.81 -17.00 7.45
C LYS A 95 -13.54 -17.41 8.20
N VAL A 96 -12.48 -16.60 8.18
CA VAL A 96 -11.23 -16.89 8.91
C VAL A 96 -11.48 -16.94 10.43
N SER A 97 -12.41 -16.12 10.94
CA SER A 97 -12.83 -16.13 12.36
C SER A 97 -13.60 -17.38 12.78
N PHE A 98 -14.12 -18.18 11.85
CA PHE A 98 -14.82 -19.45 12.16
C PHE A 98 -13.87 -20.65 12.26
N PHE A 99 -12.69 -20.58 11.65
CA PHE A 99 -11.74 -21.70 11.60
C PHE A 99 -10.43 -21.44 12.36
N THR A 100 -10.17 -20.20 12.73
CA THR A 100 -9.02 -19.82 13.54
C THR A 100 -9.47 -18.83 14.61
N ASP A 101 -9.04 -19.04 15.86
CA ASP A 101 -9.21 -18.07 16.97
C ASP A 101 -8.40 -16.77 16.75
N LEU A 102 -8.01 -16.49 15.51
CA LEU A 102 -7.30 -15.27 15.12
C LEU A 102 -8.31 -14.17 14.85
N SER A 103 -8.39 -13.24 15.79
CA SER A 103 -9.00 -11.94 15.60
C SER A 103 -8.21 -11.14 14.56
N SER A 104 -8.81 -10.90 13.39
CA SER A 104 -8.25 -9.96 12.41
C SER A 104 -8.43 -8.54 12.96
N SER A 105 -7.34 -7.93 13.41
CA SER A 105 -7.31 -6.52 13.77
C SER A 105 -7.15 -5.66 12.52
N ARG A 106 -7.99 -4.63 12.41
CA ARG A 106 -7.80 -3.54 11.45
C ARG A 106 -7.29 -2.34 12.24
N LEU A 107 -6.20 -1.75 11.78
CA LEU A 107 -5.63 -0.54 12.37
C LEU A 107 -5.91 0.61 11.41
N SER A 108 -6.60 1.65 11.87
CA SER A 108 -6.73 2.90 11.13
C SER A 108 -5.79 3.94 11.74
N GLN A 109 -5.10 4.69 10.88
CA GLN A 109 -4.18 5.76 11.26
C GLN A 109 -4.68 7.08 10.71
N ARG A 110 -4.54 8.13 11.53
CA ARG A 110 -4.89 9.50 11.17
C ARG A 110 -3.73 10.42 11.49
N GLN A 111 -3.37 11.27 10.55
CA GLN A 111 -2.28 12.23 10.68
C GLN A 111 -2.73 13.61 10.21
N SER A 112 -2.46 14.62 11.02
CA SER A 112 -2.68 16.03 10.69
C SER A 112 -1.37 16.70 10.30
N VAL A 113 -1.36 17.38 9.17
CA VAL A 113 -0.18 18.04 8.60
C VAL A 113 -0.54 19.49 8.33
N TYR A 114 0.33 20.42 8.74
CA TYR A 114 0.14 21.82 8.40
C TYR A 114 0.36 22.06 6.90
N TYR A 115 -0.59 22.74 6.26
CA TYR A 115 -0.54 23.11 4.86
C TYR A 115 -1.24 24.45 4.65
N SER A 116 -0.48 25.47 4.25
CA SER A 116 -0.96 26.83 3.99
C SER A 116 -0.97 27.21 2.52
N GLY A 117 -0.63 26.28 1.63
CA GLY A 117 -0.72 26.47 0.18
C GLY A 117 -2.17 26.45 -0.32
N SER A 118 -2.34 26.79 -1.60
CA SER A 118 -3.67 26.77 -2.22
C SER A 118 -4.06 25.37 -2.71
N LEU A 119 -5.37 25.10 -2.75
CA LEU A 119 -5.89 23.80 -3.21
C LEU A 119 -5.41 23.41 -4.63
N PRO A 120 -5.33 24.32 -5.62
CA PRO A 120 -4.82 23.95 -6.95
C PRO A 120 -3.38 23.45 -6.91
N LEU A 121 -2.53 24.05 -6.07
CA LEU A 121 -1.15 23.62 -5.88
C LEU A 121 -1.10 22.24 -5.21
N LEU A 122 -1.95 22.00 -4.22
CA LEU A 122 -2.09 20.71 -3.54
C LEU A 122 -2.48 19.62 -4.53
N LEU A 123 -3.54 19.85 -5.32
CA LEU A 123 -4.03 18.90 -6.31
C LEU A 123 -3.00 18.63 -7.40
N TYR A 124 -2.33 19.68 -7.89
CA TYR A 124 -1.23 19.52 -8.85
C TYR A 124 -0.14 18.61 -8.27
N SER A 125 0.30 18.87 -7.04
CA SER A 125 1.35 18.07 -6.40
C SER A 125 0.94 16.62 -6.13
N LEU A 126 -0.36 16.37 -5.90
CA LEU A 126 -0.89 15.01 -5.72
C LEU A 126 -1.03 14.28 -7.07
N ASN A 127 -1.44 14.96 -8.12
CA ASN A 127 -1.51 14.38 -9.47
C ASN A 127 -0.13 14.01 -10.01
N GLN A 128 0.95 14.69 -9.58
CA GLN A 128 2.33 14.28 -9.91
C GLN A 128 2.70 12.89 -9.33
N LEU A 129 2.02 12.43 -8.28
CA LEU A 129 2.27 11.09 -7.71
C LEU A 129 1.56 9.98 -8.50
N ASN A 130 0.44 10.29 -9.16
CA ASN A 130 -0.31 9.34 -9.97
C ASN A 130 -1.27 10.09 -10.92
N ASP A 131 -1.16 9.84 -12.24
CA ASP A 131 -2.10 10.37 -13.24
C ASP A 131 -3.54 9.86 -12.99
N ASP A 132 -3.68 8.70 -12.34
CA ASP A 132 -4.95 8.06 -11.97
C ASP A 132 -5.36 8.33 -10.51
N ALA A 133 -4.97 9.47 -9.92
CA ALA A 133 -5.48 9.89 -8.61
C ALA A 133 -6.96 10.29 -8.70
N VAL A 134 -7.83 9.32 -8.98
CA VAL A 134 -9.28 9.47 -8.94
C VAL A 134 -9.69 9.57 -7.48
N LEU A 135 -10.44 10.62 -7.13
CA LEU A 135 -11.17 10.78 -5.87
C LEU A 135 -12.23 9.66 -5.76
N THR A 136 -11.80 8.42 -5.61
CA THR A 136 -12.67 7.25 -5.62
C THR A 136 -13.09 6.96 -4.19
N ALA A 137 -14.39 6.83 -3.97
CA ALA A 137 -15.00 6.63 -2.66
C ALA A 137 -14.76 5.23 -2.04
N GLU A 138 -13.84 4.42 -2.57
CA GLU A 138 -13.45 3.13 -2.01
C GLU A 138 -12.16 3.27 -1.18
N ARG A 139 -12.39 3.37 0.13
CA ARG A 139 -11.56 3.99 1.17
C ARG A 139 -10.37 3.14 1.62
N ALA A 140 -9.24 3.22 0.91
CA ALA A 140 -7.95 2.82 1.48
C ALA A 140 -7.26 3.98 2.22
N ILE A 141 -7.30 5.18 1.62
CA ILE A 141 -6.68 6.42 2.11
C ILE A 141 -7.65 7.58 1.81
N SER A 142 -7.82 8.50 2.76
CA SER A 142 -8.66 9.69 2.61
C SER A 142 -7.91 10.93 3.04
N LEU A 143 -8.07 12.01 2.26
CA LEU A 143 -7.42 13.30 2.51
C LEU A 143 -8.51 14.38 2.66
N GLN A 144 -8.42 15.15 3.74
CA GLN A 144 -9.30 16.29 4.01
C GLN A 144 -8.45 17.56 4.12
N TRP A 145 -8.74 18.56 3.29
CA TRP A 145 -8.10 19.87 3.38
C TRP A 145 -9.02 20.87 4.09
N CYS A 146 -8.54 21.42 5.20
CA CYS A 146 -9.22 22.42 5.99
C CYS A 146 -8.57 23.79 5.76
N SER A 147 -9.07 24.54 4.77
CA SER A 147 -8.51 25.83 4.35
C SER A 147 -8.43 26.88 5.47
N LEU A 148 -9.46 26.96 6.32
CA LEU A 148 -9.52 27.92 7.44
C LEU A 148 -8.49 27.65 8.54
N ALA A 149 -8.08 26.38 8.69
CA ALA A 149 -7.15 25.95 9.73
C ALA A 149 -5.73 25.72 9.18
N SER A 150 -5.52 25.83 7.86
CA SER A 150 -4.27 25.47 7.18
C SER A 150 -3.78 24.07 7.56
N ILE A 151 -4.69 23.08 7.59
CA ILE A 151 -4.37 21.69 7.94
C ILE A 151 -4.91 20.74 6.87
N CYS A 152 -4.07 19.78 6.50
CA CYS A 152 -4.46 18.57 5.77
C CYS A 152 -4.54 17.39 6.74
N ILE A 153 -5.65 16.67 6.74
CA ILE A 153 -5.86 15.46 7.55
C ILE A 153 -5.86 14.26 6.61
N LEU A 154 -4.89 13.37 6.82
CA LEU A 154 -4.79 12.09 6.15
C LEU A 154 -5.31 10.99 7.07
N ASP A 155 -6.18 10.11 6.57
CA ASP A 155 -6.76 9.01 7.32
C ASP A 155 -6.80 7.75 6.45
N TRP A 156 -6.18 6.66 6.90
CA TRP A 156 -6.01 5.42 6.15
C TRP A 156 -6.07 4.16 7.01
N GLU A 157 -6.36 3.02 6.39
CA GLU A 157 -6.18 1.71 7.03
C GLU A 157 -4.71 1.28 6.90
N SER A 158 -4.02 1.09 8.02
CA SER A 158 -2.61 0.77 8.09
C SER A 158 -2.34 -0.63 7.57
N ASN A 159 -1.49 -0.70 6.55
CA ASN A 159 -0.89 -1.90 5.99
C ASN A 159 0.32 -1.50 5.14
N PRO A 160 1.23 -2.44 4.80
CA PRO A 160 2.47 -2.10 4.11
C PRO A 160 2.32 -1.34 2.78
N VAL A 161 1.17 -1.49 2.10
CA VAL A 161 0.89 -0.82 0.83
C VAL A 161 0.32 0.58 1.09
N ASN A 162 -0.71 0.68 1.93
CA ASN A 162 -1.35 1.94 2.27
C ASN A 162 -0.41 2.88 3.04
N ASP A 163 0.46 2.34 3.90
CA ASP A 163 1.45 3.14 4.64
C ASP A 163 2.45 3.79 3.67
N MET A 164 2.90 3.03 2.66
CA MET A 164 3.78 3.56 1.60
C MET A 164 3.08 4.66 0.78
N TYR A 165 1.80 4.48 0.44
CA TYR A 165 1.02 5.51 -0.26
C TYR A 165 0.74 6.73 0.63
N ALA A 166 0.47 6.53 1.92
CA ALA A 166 0.25 7.60 2.89
C ALA A 166 1.52 8.45 3.06
N ASP A 167 2.70 7.82 3.13
CA ASP A 167 3.99 8.50 3.15
C ASP A 167 4.25 9.28 1.85
N ALA A 168 3.88 8.73 0.69
CA ALA A 168 3.99 9.44 -0.58
C ALA A 168 3.10 10.68 -0.62
N VAL A 169 1.83 10.56 -0.21
CA VAL A 169 0.88 11.69 -0.12
C VAL A 169 1.39 12.75 0.86
N LEU A 170 1.88 12.34 2.04
CA LEU A 170 2.50 13.23 3.00
C LEU A 170 3.70 13.98 2.39
N ALA A 171 4.57 13.27 1.68
CA ALA A 171 5.72 13.87 1.01
C ALA A 171 5.30 14.90 -0.05
N ALA A 172 4.24 14.65 -0.82
CA ALA A 172 3.71 15.64 -1.76
C ALA A 172 3.13 16.87 -1.05
N ILE A 173 2.39 16.70 0.05
CA ILE A 173 1.87 17.83 0.84
C ILE A 173 3.02 18.69 1.36
N LEU A 174 4.06 18.05 1.92
CA LEU A 174 5.26 18.74 2.40
C LEU A 174 6.02 19.40 1.25
N HIS A 175 6.11 18.76 0.08
CA HIS A 175 6.75 19.34 -1.09
C HIS A 175 6.01 20.59 -1.55
N ALA A 176 4.69 20.55 -1.66
CA ALA A 176 3.85 21.68 -2.04
C ALA A 176 3.99 22.85 -1.03
N GLN A 177 4.12 22.53 0.26
CA GLN A 177 4.37 23.52 1.31
C GLN A 177 5.76 24.16 1.21
N THR A 178 6.79 23.35 0.95
CA THR A 178 8.19 23.80 0.94
C THR A 178 8.55 24.56 -0.34
N ASN A 179 7.95 24.18 -1.47
CA ASN A 179 8.23 24.74 -2.79
C ASN A 179 6.93 25.22 -3.45
N PRO A 180 6.35 26.35 -3.00
CA PRO A 180 5.10 26.85 -3.55
C PRO A 180 5.31 27.39 -4.96
N ILE A 181 4.68 26.76 -5.95
CA ILE A 181 4.63 27.25 -7.33
C ILE A 181 3.50 28.30 -7.40
N PRO A 182 3.76 29.52 -7.91
CA PRO A 182 2.70 30.51 -8.08
C PRO A 182 1.61 29.98 -9.00
N GLU A 183 0.35 30.19 -8.64
CA GLU A 183 -0.81 29.62 -9.35
C GLU A 183 -0.84 29.93 -10.85
N LYS A 184 -0.24 31.05 -11.26
CA LYS A 184 -0.11 31.46 -12.67
C LYS A 184 0.67 30.46 -13.53
N TYR A 185 1.54 29.64 -12.92
CA TYR A 185 2.36 28.64 -13.59
C TYR A 185 1.84 27.21 -13.41
N LEU A 186 0.74 27.03 -12.68
CA LEU A 186 0.10 25.73 -12.60
C LEU A 186 -0.68 25.48 -13.89
N PRO A 187 -0.66 24.24 -14.42
CA PRO A 187 -1.61 23.84 -15.45
C PRO A 187 -3.02 24.14 -14.91
N LYS A 188 -3.85 24.81 -15.70
CA LYS A 188 -5.28 24.88 -15.38
C LYS A 188 -5.75 23.44 -15.24
N PRO A 189 -6.41 23.05 -14.14
CA PRO A 189 -6.95 21.70 -14.02
C PRO A 189 -7.71 21.40 -15.30
N GLU A 190 -7.34 20.33 -16.01
CA GLU A 190 -8.20 19.82 -17.08
C GLU A 190 -9.58 19.67 -16.45
N ALA A 191 -10.53 20.41 -17.02
CA ALA A 191 -11.69 20.93 -16.30
C ALA A 191 -12.30 19.87 -15.40
N PHE A 192 -12.52 20.23 -14.12
CA PHE A 192 -13.50 19.52 -13.30
C PHE A 192 -14.71 19.23 -14.20
N PRO A 193 -15.21 17.98 -14.27
CA PRO A 193 -16.32 17.67 -15.13
C PRO A 193 -17.41 18.69 -14.83
N LYS A 194 -17.93 19.33 -15.89
CA LYS A 194 -19.00 20.32 -15.72
C LYS A 194 -20.06 19.67 -14.85
N ILE A 195 -20.67 20.44 -13.94
CA ILE A 195 -21.64 19.90 -12.98
C ILE A 195 -22.69 19.03 -13.69
N ASP A 196 -23.07 19.41 -14.90
CA ASP A 196 -23.98 18.67 -15.78
C ASP A 196 -23.44 17.29 -16.21
N GLU A 197 -22.16 17.17 -16.57
CA GLU A 197 -21.53 15.89 -16.93
C GLU A 197 -21.34 14.98 -15.71
N ALA A 198 -20.99 15.55 -14.56
CA ALA A 198 -20.85 14.80 -13.31
C ALA A 198 -22.20 14.24 -12.83
N ILE A 199 -23.26 15.06 -12.86
CA ILE A 199 -24.61 14.60 -12.55
C ILE A 199 -25.06 13.54 -13.55
N TYR A 200 -24.79 13.74 -14.85
CA TYR A 200 -25.15 12.77 -15.89
C TYR A 200 -24.52 11.40 -15.63
N GLN A 201 -23.22 11.34 -15.34
CA GLN A 201 -22.54 10.06 -15.05
C GLN A 201 -23.04 9.39 -13.77
N THR A 202 -23.20 10.14 -12.67
CA THR A 202 -23.68 9.57 -11.41
C THR A 202 -25.12 9.05 -11.53
N VAL A 203 -25.98 9.75 -12.26
CA VAL A 203 -27.37 9.32 -12.47
C VAL A 203 -27.42 8.09 -13.39
N LYS A 204 -26.55 8.02 -14.40
CA LYS A 204 -26.37 6.85 -15.26
C LYS A 204 -25.91 5.62 -14.46
N GLU A 205 -25.01 5.78 -13.51
CA GLU A 205 -24.55 4.69 -12.63
C GLU A 205 -25.64 4.20 -11.66
N VAL A 206 -26.45 5.11 -11.11
CA VAL A 206 -27.47 4.80 -10.10
C VAL A 206 -28.77 4.26 -10.72
N CYS A 207 -29.19 4.81 -11.85
CA CYS A 207 -30.47 4.49 -12.50
C CYS A 207 -30.34 3.52 -13.68
N GLY A 208 -29.11 3.23 -14.13
CA GLY A 208 -28.84 2.36 -15.28
C GLY A 208 -28.69 3.13 -16.60
N ASP A 209 -27.93 2.55 -17.53
CA ASP A 209 -27.50 3.22 -18.77
C ASP A 209 -28.67 3.58 -19.71
N GLU A 210 -29.70 2.74 -19.75
CA GLU A 210 -30.88 2.92 -20.61
C GLU A 210 -31.86 3.98 -20.08
N ALA A 211 -31.72 4.41 -18.82
CA ALA A 211 -32.68 5.24 -18.10
C ALA A 211 -32.43 6.76 -18.28
N VAL A 212 -31.32 7.18 -18.89
CA VAL A 212 -30.89 8.59 -18.88
C VAL A 212 -30.76 9.15 -20.30
N ARG A 213 -31.40 10.30 -20.57
CA ARG A 213 -31.29 11.03 -21.84
C ARG A 213 -30.95 12.50 -21.57
N ALA A 214 -29.91 12.99 -22.24
CA ALA A 214 -29.60 14.42 -22.26
C ALA A 214 -30.59 15.15 -23.18
N GLU A 215 -31.32 16.15 -22.67
CA GLU A 215 -32.14 17.00 -23.53
C GLU A 215 -31.27 18.07 -24.22
N SER A 216 -31.54 18.32 -25.51
CA SER A 216 -30.83 19.29 -26.33
C SER A 216 -30.96 20.72 -25.77
N LYS A 217 -29.87 21.50 -25.89
CA LYS A 217 -29.72 22.87 -25.34
C LYS A 217 -30.78 23.90 -25.76
N GLU A 218 -31.64 23.57 -26.72
CA GLU A 218 -32.70 24.45 -27.24
C GLU A 218 -33.98 24.46 -26.37
N ALA A 219 -34.16 23.49 -25.47
CA ALA A 219 -35.36 23.35 -24.62
C ALA A 219 -35.10 23.57 -23.11
N GLY A 220 -34.07 24.34 -22.75
CA GLY A 220 -33.79 24.69 -21.35
C GLY A 220 -32.84 23.73 -20.61
N GLY A 221 -31.99 23.00 -21.33
CA GLY A 221 -30.80 22.31 -20.81
C GLY A 221 -31.03 21.53 -19.52
N GLY A 222 -31.55 20.31 -19.62
CA GLY A 222 -31.79 19.45 -18.47
C GLY A 222 -31.41 17.99 -18.74
N ILE A 223 -31.25 17.21 -17.66
CA ILE A 223 -31.04 15.76 -17.72
C ILE A 223 -32.39 15.10 -17.43
N ARG A 224 -32.91 14.36 -18.41
CA ARG A 224 -34.16 13.61 -18.28
C ARG A 224 -33.86 12.16 -17.92
N VAL A 225 -34.52 11.68 -16.87
CA VAL A 225 -34.34 10.35 -16.30
C VAL A 225 -35.69 9.65 -16.34
N GLU A 226 -35.75 8.46 -16.92
CA GLU A 226 -36.95 7.64 -17.03
C GLU A 226 -36.69 6.28 -16.38
N VAL A 227 -37.36 6.03 -15.25
CA VAL A 227 -37.23 4.79 -14.47
C VAL A 227 -38.64 4.29 -14.16
N ASP A 228 -38.97 3.07 -14.58
CA ASP A 228 -40.22 2.39 -14.27
C ASP A 228 -41.48 3.25 -14.50
N GLU A 229 -41.63 3.80 -15.71
CA GLU A 229 -42.74 4.69 -16.16
C GLU A 229 -42.78 6.10 -15.52
N ASN A 230 -41.88 6.40 -14.58
CA ASN A 230 -41.76 7.73 -13.97
C ASN A 230 -40.68 8.56 -14.64
N VAL A 231 -41.03 9.79 -15.00
CA VAL A 231 -40.11 10.75 -15.62
C VAL A 231 -39.67 11.79 -14.59
N ALA A 232 -38.36 11.98 -14.46
CA ALA A 232 -37.74 13.04 -13.69
C ALA A 232 -36.92 13.95 -14.60
N VAL A 233 -36.97 15.26 -14.36
CA VAL A 233 -36.19 16.27 -15.08
C VAL A 233 -35.32 17.03 -14.09
N ILE A 234 -34.03 17.04 -14.33
CA ILE A 234 -33.03 17.76 -13.55
C ILE A 234 -32.60 19.00 -14.35
N SER A 235 -32.72 20.20 -13.77
CA SER A 235 -32.27 21.43 -14.43
C SER A 235 -30.75 21.51 -14.57
N SER A 236 -30.23 22.24 -15.57
CA SER A 236 -28.79 22.51 -15.70
C SER A 236 -28.23 23.10 -14.40
N GLY A 237 -27.10 22.54 -13.98
CA GLY A 237 -26.45 22.75 -12.70
C GLY A 237 -27.04 21.93 -11.56
N GLY A 238 -28.17 21.23 -11.70
CA GLY A 238 -28.79 20.38 -10.67
C GLY A 238 -29.53 21.12 -9.55
N ALA A 239 -30.04 22.34 -9.82
CA ALA A 239 -30.69 23.18 -8.80
C ALA A 239 -32.09 22.67 -8.39
N GLN A 240 -32.81 22.12 -9.36
CA GLN A 240 -34.19 21.69 -9.20
C GLN A 240 -34.35 20.33 -9.87
N VAL A 241 -35.06 19.44 -9.18
CA VAL A 241 -35.46 18.13 -9.69
C VAL A 241 -36.97 18.08 -9.65
N ASP A 242 -37.58 18.06 -10.83
CA ASP A 242 -39.02 17.92 -10.99
C ASP A 242 -39.32 16.47 -11.34
N CYS A 243 -40.09 15.81 -10.46
CA CYS A 243 -40.51 14.43 -10.62
C CYS A 243 -41.83 14.22 -9.86
N GLU A 244 -42.73 13.44 -10.45
CA GLU A 244 -44.02 13.09 -9.83
C GLU A 244 -43.87 12.08 -8.68
N ASP A 245 -42.84 11.22 -8.72
CA ASP A 245 -42.53 10.25 -7.66
C ASP A 245 -41.72 10.88 -6.50
N PRO A 246 -42.23 10.88 -5.25
CA PRO A 246 -41.52 11.40 -4.09
C PRO A 246 -40.19 10.71 -3.79
N LEU A 247 -40.06 9.40 -4.08
CA LEU A 247 -38.86 8.63 -3.76
C LEU A 247 -37.72 8.96 -4.74
N LEU A 248 -38.01 8.92 -6.04
CA LEU A 248 -37.08 9.30 -7.10
C LEU A 248 -36.65 10.78 -6.96
N ARG A 249 -37.59 11.67 -6.62
CA ARG A 249 -37.31 13.08 -6.35
C ARG A 249 -36.31 13.27 -5.20
N HIS A 250 -36.52 12.59 -4.08
CA HIS A 250 -35.63 12.70 -2.92
C HIS A 250 -34.22 12.15 -3.22
N LEU A 251 -34.15 11.01 -3.93
CA LEU A 251 -32.88 10.40 -4.36
C LEU A 251 -32.07 11.35 -5.25
N LEU A 252 -32.67 11.84 -6.34
CA LEU A 252 -32.02 12.72 -7.30
C LEU A 252 -31.66 14.08 -6.69
N SER A 253 -32.52 14.65 -5.83
CA SER A 253 -32.21 15.88 -5.09
C SER A 253 -31.04 15.70 -4.11
N THR A 254 -30.94 14.53 -3.48
CA THR A 254 -29.82 14.23 -2.58
C THR A 254 -28.51 14.09 -3.35
N ILE A 255 -28.55 13.43 -4.52
CA ILE A 255 -27.39 13.25 -5.40
C ILE A 255 -26.93 14.60 -5.95
N SER A 256 -27.83 15.40 -6.52
CA SER A 256 -27.51 16.73 -7.05
C SER A 256 -26.98 17.67 -5.96
N GLY A 257 -27.57 17.64 -4.76
CA GLY A 257 -27.14 18.44 -3.63
C GLY A 257 -25.77 18.05 -3.07
N LYS A 258 -25.42 16.76 -3.08
CA LYS A 258 -24.08 16.29 -2.68
C LYS A 258 -23.04 16.62 -3.74
N LEU A 259 -23.32 16.39 -5.02
CA LEU A 259 -22.42 16.71 -6.13
C LEU A 259 -22.11 18.21 -6.20
N ARG A 260 -23.11 19.07 -5.98
CA ARG A 260 -22.92 20.53 -5.88
C ARG A 260 -21.96 20.97 -4.76
N ARG A 261 -21.81 20.16 -3.71
CA ARG A 261 -20.86 20.45 -2.61
C ARG A 261 -19.46 19.89 -2.90
N CYS A 262 -19.33 18.98 -3.86
CA CYS A 262 -18.09 18.31 -4.21
C CYS A 262 -17.41 18.90 -5.45
N VAL A 263 -18.18 19.48 -6.38
CA VAL A 263 -17.65 20.17 -7.57
C VAL A 263 -17.40 21.64 -7.24
N ALA A 264 -16.24 22.17 -7.65
CA ALA A 264 -15.86 23.56 -7.42
C ALA A 264 -16.94 24.52 -7.95
N PRO A 265 -17.24 25.63 -7.26
CA PRO A 265 -18.23 26.60 -7.73
C PRO A 265 -17.78 27.17 -9.07
N GLU A 266 -18.70 27.20 -10.06
CA GLU A 266 -18.47 27.97 -11.28
C GLU A 266 -18.19 29.42 -10.90
N VAL A 267 -17.06 29.96 -11.38
CA VAL A 267 -16.78 31.39 -11.27
C VAL A 267 -17.83 32.08 -12.12
N VAL A 268 -18.82 32.69 -11.47
CA VAL A 268 -19.77 33.58 -12.14
C VAL A 268 -18.97 34.76 -12.69
N ALA A 269 -18.79 34.79 -14.00
CA ALA A 269 -18.21 35.95 -14.66
C ALA A 269 -19.12 37.16 -14.39
N GLY A 270 -18.65 38.08 -13.55
CA GLY A 270 -19.27 39.39 -13.36
C GLY A 270 -19.22 40.22 -14.65
N PRO A 271 -20.09 41.23 -14.80
CA PRO A 271 -20.26 41.97 -16.03
C PRO A 271 -18.97 42.70 -16.40
N GLU A 272 -18.60 42.64 -17.69
CA GLU A 272 -17.44 43.31 -18.28
C GLU A 272 -17.35 44.77 -17.82
N SER A 273 -16.35 45.08 -17.00
CA SER A 273 -16.01 46.46 -16.67
C SER A 273 -15.36 47.12 -17.88
N MET A 274 -16.05 48.11 -18.42
CA MET A 274 -15.63 49.03 -19.49
C MET A 274 -14.12 49.34 -19.48
N GLU A 275 -13.47 49.09 -20.63
CA GLU A 275 -12.17 49.67 -20.95
C GLU A 275 -12.31 51.20 -20.98
N VAL A 276 -11.54 51.88 -20.13
CA VAL A 276 -11.31 53.32 -20.24
C VAL A 276 -10.06 53.49 -21.10
N ASP A 277 -10.29 53.94 -22.33
CA ASP A 277 -9.25 54.43 -23.24
C ASP A 277 -8.53 55.63 -22.59
N GLU A 278 -7.24 55.47 -22.25
CA GLU A 278 -6.36 56.60 -21.98
C GLU A 278 -5.67 57.04 -23.28
N LYS A 279 -5.95 58.29 -23.67
CA LYS A 279 -5.19 59.07 -24.65
C LYS A 279 -4.35 60.13 -23.93
#